data_AF-A0A1V6GDS6-F1
#
_entry.id   AF-A0A1V6GDS6-F1
#
_cell.length_a   1.000
_cell.length_b   1.000
_cell.length_c   1.000
_cell.angle_alpha   90.00
_cell.angle_beta   90.00
_cell.angle_gamma   90.00
#
_symmetry.space_group_name_H-M   'P 1'
#
loop_
_entity.id
_entity.type
_entity.pdbx_description
1 polymer ?
#
loop_
_entity_poly.entity_id
_entity_poly.type
_entity_poly.pdbx_seq_one_letter_code
_entity_poly.pdbx_strand_id
1 'polypeptide(L)'
;MQRGVGTNESGKRTKRAAAAILELLKYQCQGFILPPSEARSLLGLAKDERAWHLHERVCMLKKELARRYVAMEVNPIQGITVQLYRVPLQPYVLCSPRSMRQ
;
A
#
# COMPACT_ATOMS: atom_id res chain seq x y z
N MET A 1 3.00 -17.30 -31.78
CA MET A 1 2.56 -15.95 -31.40
C MET A 1 1.13 -16.00 -30.86
N GLN A 2 0.90 -15.99 -29.54
CA GLN A 2 -0.44 -15.78 -28.96
C GLN A 2 -0.39 -15.01 -27.62
N ARG A 3 -0.77 -13.72 -27.75
CA ARG A 3 -1.61 -12.86 -26.89
C ARG A 3 -1.20 -12.60 -25.43
N GLY A 4 -0.44 -11.51 -25.25
CA GLY A 4 -0.40 -10.71 -24.03
C GLY A 4 -1.62 -9.79 -23.89
N VAL A 5 -2.71 -10.29 -23.30
CA VAL A 5 -3.94 -9.50 -23.02
C VAL A 5 -4.35 -9.52 -21.54
N GLY A 6 -3.78 -10.41 -20.71
CA GLY A 6 -4.14 -10.53 -19.28
C GLY A 6 -3.54 -9.47 -18.34
N THR A 7 -2.50 -8.76 -18.77
CA THR A 7 -1.72 -7.85 -17.90
C THR A 7 -2.42 -6.51 -17.65
N ASN A 8 -3.22 -6.02 -18.60
CA ASN A 8 -3.82 -4.68 -18.50
C ASN A 8 -4.96 -4.62 -17.46
N GLU A 9 -5.80 -5.65 -17.35
CA GLU A 9 -6.92 -5.66 -16.39
C GLU A 9 -6.43 -5.89 -14.95
N SER A 10 -5.47 -6.80 -14.77
CA SER A 10 -4.85 -7.05 -13.46
C SER A 10 -4.19 -5.77 -12.90
N GLY A 11 -3.44 -5.06 -13.76
CA GLY A 11 -2.80 -3.79 -13.40
C GLY A 11 -3.79 -2.66 -13.08
N LYS A 12 -4.90 -2.53 -13.84
CA LYS A 12 -5.96 -1.56 -13.55
C LYS A 12 -6.59 -1.80 -12.19
N ARG A 13 -6.86 -3.07 -11.84
CA ARG A 13 -7.47 -3.43 -10.55
C ARG A 13 -6.55 -3.11 -9.38
N THR A 14 -5.26 -3.45 -9.49
CA THR A 14 -4.27 -3.10 -8.46
C THR A 14 -4.14 -1.58 -8.28
N LYS A 15 -4.18 -0.80 -9.37
CA LYS A 15 -4.16 0.68 -9.27
C LYS A 15 -5.38 1.24 -8.53
N ARG A 16 -6.58 0.66 -8.77
CA ARG A 16 -7.80 1.02 -8.03
C ARG A 16 -7.70 0.63 -6.56
N ALA A 17 -7.18 -0.56 -6.27
CA ALA A 17 -6.93 -1.00 -4.89
C ALA A 17 -5.98 -0.04 -4.16
N ALA A 18 -4.88 0.37 -4.81
CA ALA A 18 -3.94 1.34 -4.24
C ALA A 18 -4.59 2.72 -4.01
N ALA A 19 -5.47 3.17 -4.92
CA ALA A 19 -6.20 4.42 -4.75
C ALA A 19 -7.16 4.38 -3.55
N ALA A 20 -7.93 3.30 -3.41
CA ALA A 20 -8.81 3.10 -2.26
C ALA A 20 -8.05 3.07 -0.93
N ILE A 21 -6.89 2.39 -0.90
CA ILE A 21 -6.03 2.35 0.30
C ILE A 21 -5.54 3.76 0.68
N LEU A 22 -5.11 4.57 -0.29
CA LEU A 22 -4.66 5.94 -0.01
C LEU A 22 -5.80 6.83 0.46
N GLU A 23 -6.98 6.66 -0.09
CA GLU A 23 -8.17 7.38 0.34
C GLU A 23 -8.46 7.05 1.81
N LEU A 24 -8.45 5.77 2.19
CA LEU A 24 -8.60 5.35 3.58
C LEU A 24 -7.49 5.90 4.49
N LEU A 25 -6.24 5.95 4.03
CA LEU A 25 -5.13 6.53 4.79
C LEU A 25 -5.30 8.03 5.06
N LYS A 26 -6.01 8.77 4.20
CA LYS A 26 -6.33 10.19 4.49
C LYS A 26 -7.25 10.34 5.70
N TYR A 27 -8.12 9.36 5.93
CA TYR A 27 -9.02 9.35 7.08
C TYR A 27 -8.38 8.70 8.31
N GLN A 28 -7.53 7.70 8.12
CA GLN A 28 -6.86 6.94 9.17
C GLN A 28 -5.39 7.35 9.27
N CYS A 29 -5.11 8.39 10.07
CA CYS A 29 -3.81 9.08 10.15
C CYS A 29 -2.60 8.24 10.59
N GLN A 30 -2.78 6.97 10.99
CA GLN A 30 -1.72 6.14 11.57
C GLN A 30 -1.50 4.81 10.84
N GLY A 31 -2.32 4.48 9.85
CA GLY A 31 -2.35 3.17 9.21
C GLY A 31 -3.54 2.32 9.68
N PHE A 32 -3.74 1.18 9.02
CA PHE A 32 -4.83 0.24 9.30
C PHE A 32 -4.48 -1.16 8.83
N ILE A 33 -5.26 -2.14 9.29
CA ILE A 33 -5.18 -3.52 8.83
C ILE A 33 -6.40 -3.82 7.97
N LEU A 34 -6.16 -4.28 6.75
CA LEU A 34 -7.16 -4.88 5.85
C LEU A 34 -7.24 -6.38 6.15
N PRO A 35 -8.35 -6.89 6.72
CA PRO A 35 -8.52 -8.32 6.96
C PRO A 35 -8.39 -9.15 5.67
N PRO A 36 -8.04 -10.45 5.75
CA PRO A 36 -7.86 -11.29 4.56
C PRO A 36 -9.08 -11.32 3.62
N SER A 37 -10.30 -11.29 4.15
CA SER A 37 -11.54 -11.21 3.35
C SER A 37 -11.60 -9.93 2.50
N GLU A 38 -11.31 -8.79 3.12
CA GLU A 38 -11.32 -7.48 2.45
C GLU A 38 -10.16 -7.35 1.47
N ALA A 39 -8.96 -7.78 1.84
CA ALA A 39 -7.79 -7.80 0.97
C ALA A 39 -8.06 -8.61 -0.31
N ARG A 40 -8.67 -9.79 -0.18
CA ARG A 40 -9.06 -10.63 -1.32
C ARG A 40 -10.15 -9.96 -2.17
N SER A 41 -11.18 -9.40 -1.55
CA SER A 41 -12.24 -8.66 -2.25
C SER A 41 -11.68 -7.49 -3.05
N LEU A 42 -10.82 -6.68 -2.42
CA LEU A 42 -10.16 -5.52 -3.01
C LEU A 42 -9.30 -5.89 -4.23
N LEU A 43 -8.60 -7.02 -4.14
CA LEU A 43 -7.75 -7.54 -5.22
C LEU A 43 -8.51 -8.42 -6.22
N GLY A 44 -9.81 -8.66 -6.02
CA GLY A 44 -10.64 -9.53 -6.84
C GLY A 44 -10.13 -10.97 -6.89
N LEU A 45 -9.71 -11.50 -5.75
CA LEU A 45 -9.26 -12.88 -5.54
C LEU A 45 -10.42 -13.75 -5.04
N ALA A 46 -10.30 -15.07 -5.21
CA ALA A 46 -11.33 -15.99 -4.76
C ALA A 46 -11.37 -16.09 -3.23
N LYS A 47 -12.57 -16.34 -2.66
CA LYS A 47 -12.77 -16.40 -1.19
C LYS A 47 -12.13 -17.61 -0.53
N ASP A 48 -11.82 -18.64 -1.29
CA ASP A 48 -11.25 -19.92 -0.89
C ASP A 48 -9.76 -20.05 -1.24
N GLU A 49 -9.18 -19.01 -1.85
CA GLU A 49 -7.77 -18.98 -2.22
C GLU A 49 -6.87 -18.94 -0.97
N ARG A 50 -6.35 -20.10 -0.56
CA ARG A 50 -5.51 -20.27 0.64
C ARG A 50 -4.20 -19.49 0.57
N ALA A 51 -3.60 -19.42 -0.63
CA ALA A 51 -2.32 -18.76 -0.86
C ALA A 51 -2.47 -17.32 -1.40
N TRP A 52 -3.59 -16.64 -1.10
CA TRP A 52 -3.88 -15.28 -1.60
C TRP A 52 -2.73 -14.28 -1.35
N HIS A 53 -2.02 -14.42 -0.22
CA HIS A 53 -0.92 -13.57 0.20
C HIS A 53 0.31 -13.66 -0.74
N LEU A 54 0.42 -14.73 -1.53
CA LEU A 54 1.48 -14.94 -2.54
C LEU A 54 1.04 -14.52 -3.95
N HIS A 55 -0.22 -14.11 -4.13
CA HIS A 55 -0.77 -13.80 -5.45
C HIS A 55 -0.05 -12.61 -6.09
N GLU A 56 0.18 -12.65 -7.41
CA GLU A 56 0.89 -11.60 -8.16
C GLU A 56 0.33 -10.19 -7.91
N ARG A 57 -0.99 -10.07 -7.74
CA ARG A 57 -1.69 -8.81 -7.44
C ARG A 57 -1.31 -8.21 -6.09
N VAL A 58 -1.01 -9.02 -5.09
CA VAL A 58 -0.49 -8.56 -3.79
C VAL A 58 0.90 -7.94 -3.99
N CYS A 59 1.77 -8.62 -4.76
CA CYS A 59 3.09 -8.11 -5.11
C CYS A 59 3.02 -6.80 -5.92
N MET A 60 2.10 -6.72 -6.88
CA MET A 60 1.87 -5.48 -7.64
C MET A 60 1.33 -4.36 -6.75
N LEU A 61 0.42 -4.66 -5.82
CA LEU A 61 -0.12 -3.68 -4.89
C LEU A 61 0.99 -3.10 -4.01
N LYS A 62 1.85 -3.96 -3.47
CA LYS A 62 3.02 -3.55 -2.69
C LYS A 62 3.92 -2.59 -3.47
N LYS A 63 4.19 -2.87 -4.75
CA LYS A 63 4.99 -1.99 -5.62
C LYS A 63 4.31 -0.65 -5.87
N GLU A 64 3.00 -0.63 -6.12
CA GLU A 64 2.23 0.60 -6.35
C GLU A 64 2.15 1.48 -5.09
N LEU A 65 1.99 0.88 -3.91
CA LEU A 65 1.97 1.59 -2.63
C LEU A 65 3.36 2.13 -2.25
N ALA A 66 4.43 1.35 -2.49
CA ALA A 66 5.80 1.78 -2.24
C ALA A 66 6.18 3.03 -3.05
N ARG A 67 5.72 3.15 -4.31
CA ARG A 67 5.90 4.35 -5.16
C ARG A 67 5.26 5.61 -4.58
N ARG A 68 4.34 5.45 -3.63
CA ARG A 68 3.56 6.54 -3.00
C ARG A 68 3.89 6.69 -1.52
N TYR A 69 5.06 6.19 -1.09
CA TYR A 69 5.51 6.27 0.30
C TYR A 69 4.51 5.64 1.29
N VAL A 70 3.90 4.53 0.90
CA VAL A 70 3.08 3.69 1.78
C VAL A 70 3.79 2.36 2.02
N ALA A 71 4.04 2.05 3.28
CA ALA A 71 4.52 0.76 3.74
C ALA A 71 3.35 -0.24 3.78
N MET A 72 3.63 -1.47 3.35
CA MET A 72 2.67 -2.56 3.29
C MET A 72 3.34 -3.85 3.78
N GLU A 73 2.76 -4.46 4.80
CA GLU A 73 3.13 -5.78 5.33
C GLU A 73 1.99 -6.77 5.10
N VAL A 74 2.32 -8.00 4.74
CA VAL A 74 1.33 -9.04 4.40
C VAL A 74 1.49 -10.19 5.37
N ASN A 75 0.42 -10.51 6.08
CA ASN A 75 0.32 -11.65 6.97
C ASN A 75 -0.87 -12.53 6.51
N PRO A 76 -0.68 -13.83 6.28
CA PRO A 76 -1.74 -14.70 5.76
C PRO A 76 -2.96 -14.82 6.70
N ILE A 77 -2.74 -14.65 8.01
CA ILE A 77 -3.75 -14.77 9.06
C ILE A 77 -4.38 -13.40 9.38
N GLN A 78 -3.56 -12.37 9.57
CA GLN A 78 -4.03 -11.04 9.99
C GLN A 78 -4.50 -10.17 8.81
N GLY A 79 -3.97 -10.39 7.61
CA GLY A 79 -4.30 -9.61 6.41
C GLY A 79 -3.17 -8.70 5.96
N ILE A 80 -3.52 -7.52 5.46
CA ILE A 80 -2.56 -6.53 4.95
C ILE A 80 -2.49 -5.35 5.92
N THR A 81 -1.35 -5.15 6.56
CA THR A 81 -1.07 -3.93 7.33
C THR A 81 -0.60 -2.85 6.38
N VAL A 82 -1.24 -1.70 6.43
CA VAL A 82 -0.91 -0.52 5.63
C VAL A 82 -0.53 0.61 6.57
N GLN A 83 0.61 1.25 6.32
CA GLN A 83 1.07 2.40 7.09
C GLN A 83 1.72 3.42 6.17
N LEU A 84 1.50 4.72 6.41
CA LEU A 84 2.32 5.74 5.76
C LEU A 84 3.76 5.57 6.22
N TYR A 85 4.73 5.65 5.30
CA TYR A 85 6.11 5.82 5.75
C TYR A 85 6.13 7.09 6.59
N ARG A 86 6.63 6.98 7.83
CA ARG A 86 7.14 8.16 8.53
C ARG A 86 8.35 8.63 7.72
N VAL A 87 8.11 9.42 6.68
CA VAL A 87 9.13 10.35 6.22
C VAL A 87 9.54 11.08 7.49
N PRO A 88 10.81 11.10 7.92
CA PRO A 88 11.20 12.10 8.89
C PRO A 88 10.79 13.40 8.24
N LEU A 89 9.71 14.03 8.76
CA LEU A 89 9.42 15.43 8.46
C LEU A 89 10.79 16.06 8.52
N GLN A 90 11.26 16.60 7.38
CA GLN A 90 12.58 17.23 7.31
C GLN A 90 12.74 17.93 8.64
N PRO A 91 13.74 17.58 9.48
CA PRO A 91 13.87 18.21 10.76
C PRO A 91 13.85 19.69 10.42
N TYR A 92 12.76 20.36 10.80
CA TYR A 92 12.72 21.80 10.77
C TYR A 92 13.80 22.11 11.77
N VAL A 93 15.03 22.28 11.27
CA VAL A 93 16.09 22.87 12.03
C VAL A 93 15.56 24.27 12.21
N LEU A 94 14.82 24.45 13.31
CA LEU A 94 14.53 25.74 13.87
C LEU A 94 15.91 26.25 14.29
N CYS A 95 16.66 26.77 13.31
CA CYS A 95 17.80 27.60 13.57
C CYS A 95 17.23 28.76 14.37
N SER A 96 17.35 28.69 15.69
CA SER A 96 17.12 29.83 16.55
C SER A 96 17.95 30.98 15.96
N PRO A 97 17.37 32.16 15.69
CA PRO A 97 18.12 33.32 15.18
C PRO A 97 19.33 33.69 16.06
N ARG A 98 19.42 33.17 17.28
CA ARG A 98 20.57 33.34 18.18
C ARG A 98 21.83 32.60 17.73
N SER A 99 21.75 31.58 16.87
CA SER A 99 22.92 30.80 16.43
C SER A 99 23.59 31.33 15.15
N MET A 100 23.05 32.37 14.51
CA MET A 100 23.65 32.98 13.30
C MET A 100 24.49 34.23 13.58
N ARG A 101 24.77 34.54 14.85
CA ARG A 101 25.73 35.60 15.22
C ARG A 101 27.03 34.94 15.70
N GLN A 102 27.89 34.59 14.77
CA GLN A 102 29.34 34.48 15.01
C GLN A 102 30.05 35.26 13.93
#